data_AF-A0A2G4T6F1-F1
#
_entry.id   AF-A0A2G4T6F1-F1
#
_cell.length_a   1.000
_cell.length_b   1.000
_cell.length_c   1.000
_cell.angle_alpha   90.00
_cell.angle_beta   90.00
_cell.angle_gamma   90.00
#
_symmetry.space_group_name_H-M   'P 1'
#
loop_
_entity.id
_entity.type
_entity.pdbx_description
1 polymer ?
#
loop_
_entity_poly.entity_id
_entity_poly.type
_entity_poly.pdbx_seq_one_letter_code
_entity_poly.pdbx_strand_id
1 'polypeptide(L)'
;MRALLLFSSLISGSLALIRDTGEECIVVTPIGNTVVKAGEKMKIQWSHSHIEAFENIYLTQTDGAQKSVIIASNVRTDQRKITVDLPRTLLPSNAYRLTLGEPPHHCTVGKLRIVAATPVMGDPNNSENVTTMPGVYPKEEDGARQLTNHDAILLTGLLGIVYIVLQFHLM
;
A
#
# COMPACT_ATOMS: atom_id res chain seq x y z
N MET A 1 34.17 -38.60 -31.00
CA MET A 1 33.41 -38.12 -29.83
C MET A 1 33.13 -36.63 -30.01
N ARG A 2 31.87 -36.26 -30.27
CA ARG A 2 31.40 -34.86 -30.21
C ARG A 2 29.96 -34.89 -29.74
N ALA A 3 29.76 -34.69 -28.44
CA ALA A 3 28.45 -34.42 -27.86
C ALA A 3 28.39 -32.91 -27.61
N LEU A 4 27.63 -32.19 -28.44
CA LEU A 4 27.29 -30.79 -28.22
C LEU A 4 26.03 -30.77 -27.35
N LEU A 5 26.21 -30.52 -26.05
CA LEU A 5 25.11 -30.24 -25.15
C LEU A 5 24.71 -28.77 -25.31
N LEU A 6 23.64 -28.54 -26.07
CA LEU A 6 22.97 -27.24 -26.16
C LEU A 6 22.10 -27.07 -24.91
N PHE A 7 22.63 -26.40 -23.89
CA PHE A 7 21.83 -25.91 -22.76
C PHE A 7 21.14 -24.61 -23.19
N SER A 8 20.02 -24.71 -23.89
CA SER A 8 19.10 -23.60 -24.07
C SER A 8 18.29 -23.41 -22.79
N SER A 9 18.81 -22.59 -21.87
CA SER A 9 18.05 -22.08 -20.74
C SER A 9 16.96 -21.14 -21.27
N LEU A 10 15.74 -21.64 -21.37
CA LEU A 10 14.53 -20.83 -21.48
C LEU A 10 14.40 -20.03 -20.17
N ILE A 11 14.96 -18.81 -20.16
CA ILE A 11 14.57 -17.78 -19.18
C ILE A 11 13.14 -17.40 -19.57
N SER A 12 12.17 -18.16 -19.06
CA SER A 12 10.77 -17.78 -19.10
C SER A 12 10.63 -16.60 -18.14
N GLY A 13 10.92 -15.41 -18.65
CA GLY A 13 10.65 -14.16 -17.95
C GLY A 13 9.16 -14.09 -17.67
N SER A 14 8.78 -14.28 -16.41
CA SER A 14 7.45 -13.95 -15.93
C SER A 14 7.28 -12.43 -16.02
N LEU A 15 6.92 -11.93 -17.20
CA LEU A 15 6.34 -10.60 -17.34
C LEU A 15 5.01 -10.64 -16.61
N ALA A 16 5.03 -10.11 -15.38
CA ALA A 16 3.86 -9.94 -14.56
C ALA A 16 2.78 -9.20 -15.36
N LEU A 17 1.55 -9.70 -15.26
CA LEU A 17 0.34 -9.17 -15.88
C LEU A 17 0.17 -7.67 -15.57
N ILE A 18 0.55 -6.81 -16.50
CA ILE A 18 0.11 -5.41 -16.51
C ILE A 18 -1.37 -5.48 -16.89
N ARG A 19 -2.25 -5.56 -15.89
CA ARG A 19 -3.66 -5.27 -16.13
C ARG A 19 -3.75 -3.77 -16.37
N ASP A 20 -4.06 -3.39 -17.59
CA ASP A 20 -4.53 -2.05 -17.93
C ASP A 20 -5.90 -1.86 -17.27
N THR A 21 -5.91 -1.50 -15.98
CA THR A 21 -7.10 -1.33 -15.15
C THR A 21 -7.71 0.08 -15.27
N GLY A 22 -7.15 0.96 -16.11
CA GLY A 22 -7.48 2.39 -16.06
C GLY A 22 -7.11 3.03 -14.72
N GLU A 23 -6.18 2.44 -13.99
CA GLU A 23 -5.69 2.95 -12.70
C GLU A 23 -4.43 3.80 -12.91
N GLU A 24 -4.36 4.96 -12.23
CA GLU A 24 -3.24 5.90 -12.28
C GLU A 24 -2.07 5.53 -11.37
N CYS A 25 -2.29 4.57 -10.48
CA CYS A 25 -1.33 4.13 -9.49
C CYS A 25 -1.63 2.70 -9.04
N ILE A 26 -0.69 2.14 -8.28
CA ILE A 26 -0.84 0.85 -7.60
C ILE A 26 -0.78 1.13 -6.11
N VAL A 27 -1.80 0.71 -5.36
CA VAL A 27 -1.75 0.73 -3.90
C VAL A 27 -0.81 -0.40 -3.43
N VAL A 28 0.30 -0.02 -2.80
CA VAL A 28 1.32 -0.93 -2.27
C VAL A 28 0.93 -1.43 -0.88
N THR A 29 0.30 -0.59 -0.08
CA THR A 29 -0.24 -0.94 1.26
C THR A 29 -1.48 -0.10 1.51
N PRO A 30 -2.59 -0.68 2.03
CA PRO A 30 -2.78 -2.10 2.28
C PRO A 30 -2.94 -2.91 0.98
N ILE A 31 -2.66 -4.21 1.04
CA ILE A 31 -2.98 -5.15 -0.04
C ILE A 31 -4.35 -5.81 0.19
N GLY A 32 -4.91 -6.48 -0.82
CA GLY A 32 -6.20 -7.17 -0.67
C GLY A 32 -6.19 -8.18 0.49
N ASN A 33 -7.32 -8.31 1.18
CA ASN A 33 -7.50 -9.10 2.41
C ASN A 33 -6.73 -8.62 3.65
N THR A 34 -6.06 -7.46 3.60
CA THR A 34 -5.49 -6.84 4.80
C THR A 34 -6.59 -6.61 5.83
N VAL A 35 -6.31 -6.94 7.09
CA VAL A 35 -7.21 -6.70 8.23
C VAL A 35 -6.81 -5.39 8.90
N VAL A 36 -7.76 -4.48 9.04
CA VAL A 36 -7.61 -3.22 9.76
C VAL A 36 -8.75 -3.06 10.76
N LYS A 37 -8.54 -2.23 11.78
CA LYS A 37 -9.50 -2.05 12.86
C LYS A 37 -10.08 -0.64 12.83
N ALA A 38 -11.40 -0.55 12.92
CA ALA A 38 -12.09 0.73 13.03
C ALA A 38 -11.61 1.49 14.28
N GLY A 39 -11.45 2.81 14.18
CA GLY A 39 -10.93 3.64 15.26
C GLY A 39 -9.41 3.64 15.43
N GLU A 40 -8.67 2.87 14.62
CA GLU A 40 -7.22 2.85 14.63
C GLU A 40 -6.63 3.55 13.40
N LYS A 41 -5.32 3.79 13.43
CA LYS A 41 -4.59 4.36 12.31
C LYS A 41 -4.27 3.30 11.25
N MET A 42 -4.43 3.66 9.98
CA MET A 42 -4.07 2.83 8.84
C MET A 42 -3.02 3.54 7.99
N LYS A 43 -1.95 2.82 7.64
CA LYS A 43 -0.95 3.30 6.67
C LYS A 43 -1.42 3.00 5.26
N ILE A 44 -1.31 3.99 4.38
CA ILE A 44 -1.59 3.87 2.96
C ILE A 44 -0.33 4.25 2.19
N GLN A 45 0.08 3.42 1.23
CA GLN A 45 1.24 3.65 0.38
C GLN A 45 0.87 3.28 -1.06
N TRP A 46 1.35 4.04 -2.03
CA TRP A 46 1.10 3.84 -3.45
C TRP A 46 2.39 3.99 -4.27
N SER A 47 2.32 3.53 -5.52
CA SER A 47 3.34 3.77 -6.55
C SER A 47 3.38 5.25 -6.94
N HIS A 48 4.17 5.60 -7.95
CA HIS A 48 4.00 6.90 -8.59
C HIS A 48 2.59 7.05 -9.17
N SER A 49 2.09 8.30 -9.21
CA SER A 49 0.85 8.72 -9.85
C SER A 49 1.13 9.98 -10.68
N HIS A 50 0.40 10.16 -11.78
CA HIS A 50 0.61 11.28 -12.72
C HIS A 50 -0.13 12.57 -12.34
N ILE A 51 -1.05 12.51 -11.37
CA ILE A 51 -1.75 13.69 -10.83
C ILE A 51 -1.04 14.26 -9.61
N GLU A 52 -1.26 15.53 -9.29
CA GLU A 52 -0.56 16.22 -8.19
C GLU A 52 -1.09 15.84 -6.80
N ALA A 53 -2.39 15.58 -6.68
CA ALA A 53 -3.04 15.24 -5.43
C ALA A 53 -4.27 14.34 -5.64
N PHE A 54 -4.53 13.45 -4.68
CA PHE A 54 -5.82 12.78 -4.54
C PHE A 54 -6.79 13.70 -3.82
N GLU A 55 -7.85 14.12 -4.50
CA GLU A 55 -8.90 14.95 -3.90
C GLU A 55 -9.54 14.24 -2.71
N ASN A 56 -9.89 12.96 -2.88
CA ASN A 56 -10.45 12.12 -1.82
C ASN A 56 -9.77 10.76 -1.79
N ILE A 57 -9.61 10.23 -0.58
CA ILE A 57 -9.30 8.83 -0.31
C ILE A 57 -10.45 8.30 0.54
N TYR A 58 -11.10 7.23 0.09
CA TYR A 58 -12.32 6.74 0.70
C TYR A 58 -12.43 5.23 0.73
N LEU A 59 -13.23 4.75 1.68
CA LEU A 59 -13.62 3.35 1.84
C LEU A 59 -15.07 3.17 1.39
N THR A 60 -15.32 2.20 0.52
CA THR A 60 -16.66 1.80 0.11
C THR A 60 -16.90 0.37 0.54
N GLN A 61 -17.96 0.14 1.32
CA GLN A 61 -18.42 -1.22 1.62
C GLN A 61 -19.12 -1.79 0.39
N THR A 62 -18.66 -2.94 -0.11
CA THR A 62 -19.16 -3.54 -1.36
C THR A 62 -20.18 -4.66 -1.15
N ASP A 63 -20.35 -5.13 0.10
CA ASP A 63 -21.36 -6.10 0.50
C ASP A 63 -22.56 -5.41 1.19
N GLY A 64 -23.35 -4.67 0.43
CA GLY A 64 -24.60 -4.06 0.90
C GLY A 64 -24.85 -2.66 0.33
N ALA A 65 -25.88 -2.00 0.86
CA ALA A 65 -26.27 -0.65 0.44
C ALA A 65 -25.68 0.39 1.39
N GLN A 66 -24.40 0.75 1.23
CA GLN A 66 -23.78 1.79 2.04
C GLN A 66 -22.96 2.79 1.22
N LYS A 67 -22.87 4.01 1.77
CA LYS A 67 -22.17 5.15 1.20
C LYS A 67 -20.66 5.03 1.43
N SER A 68 -19.88 5.60 0.52
CA SER A 68 -18.44 5.78 0.70
C SER A 68 -18.15 6.66 1.92
N VAL A 69 -17.11 6.31 2.66
CA VAL A 69 -16.60 7.07 3.81
C VAL A 69 -15.25 7.66 3.43
N ILE A 70 -15.17 8.98 3.37
CA ILE A 70 -13.92 9.71 3.12
C ILE A 70 -13.06 9.62 4.38
N ILE A 71 -11.80 9.20 4.21
CA ILE A 71 -10.83 9.02 5.31
C ILE A 71 -9.63 9.95 5.20
N ALA A 72 -9.42 10.58 4.04
CA ALA A 72 -8.51 11.69 3.84
C ALA A 72 -8.91 12.47 2.58
N SER A 73 -8.51 13.74 2.50
CA SER A 73 -8.75 14.59 1.34
C SER A 73 -7.52 15.44 1.02
N ASN A 74 -7.40 15.88 -0.23
CA ASN A 74 -6.33 16.73 -0.75
C ASN A 74 -4.91 16.22 -0.41
N VAL A 75 -4.67 14.93 -0.66
CA VAL A 75 -3.41 14.27 -0.34
C VAL A 75 -2.45 14.38 -1.52
N ARG A 76 -1.29 15.01 -1.33
CA ARG A 76 -0.28 15.14 -2.40
C ARG A 76 0.27 13.76 -2.77
N THR A 77 0.27 13.44 -4.06
CA THR A 77 0.67 12.11 -4.56
C THR A 77 2.18 11.88 -4.46
N ASP A 78 2.98 12.95 -4.45
CA ASP A 78 4.44 12.90 -4.34
C ASP A 78 4.93 12.37 -2.97
N GLN A 79 4.08 12.43 -1.95
CA GLN A 79 4.37 11.87 -0.62
C GLN A 79 4.47 10.33 -0.67
N ARG A 80 3.80 9.68 -1.63
CA ARG A 80 3.73 8.22 -1.83
C ARG A 80 3.19 7.40 -0.66
N LYS A 81 2.96 8.02 0.50
CA LYS A 81 2.42 7.40 1.71
C LYS A 81 1.71 8.42 2.59
N ILE A 82 0.73 7.96 3.37
CA ILE A 82 0.12 8.69 4.49
C ILE A 82 -0.27 7.70 5.59
N THR A 83 -0.57 8.24 6.78
CA THR A 83 -1.29 7.52 7.83
C THR A 83 -2.62 8.23 8.08
N VAL A 84 -3.71 7.49 8.07
CA VAL A 84 -5.08 8.02 8.24
C VAL A 84 -5.74 7.41 9.48
N ASP A 85 -6.56 8.19 10.17
CA ASP A 85 -7.39 7.70 11.27
C ASP A 85 -8.66 7.06 10.70
N LEU A 86 -8.90 5.78 10.98
CA LEU A 86 -10.12 5.10 10.56
C LEU A 86 -11.28 5.48 11.49
N PRO A 87 -12.45 5.89 10.95
CA PRO A 87 -13.61 6.17 11.79
C PRO A 87 -14.04 4.97 12.63
N ARG A 88 -14.33 5.20 13.91
CA ARG A 88 -14.87 4.17 14.83
C ARG A 88 -16.24 3.63 14.40
N THR A 89 -16.97 4.42 13.60
CA THR A 89 -18.30 4.11 13.08
C THR A 89 -18.30 3.14 11.90
N LEU A 90 -17.12 2.77 11.37
CA LEU A 90 -17.03 1.77 10.32
C LEU A 90 -17.58 0.43 10.81
N LEU A 91 -18.46 -0.16 10.01
CA LEU A 91 -19.06 -1.44 10.32
C LEU A 91 -18.10 -2.58 9.99
N PRO A 92 -18.10 -3.68 10.76
CA PRO A 92 -17.29 -4.83 10.43
C PRO A 92 -17.74 -5.47 9.11
N SER A 93 -16.82 -5.66 8.17
CA SER A 93 -17.07 -6.36 6.90
C SER A 93 -15.75 -6.85 6.29
N ASN A 94 -15.84 -7.90 5.48
CA ASN A 94 -14.71 -8.43 4.71
C ASN A 94 -14.63 -7.89 3.27
N ALA A 95 -15.49 -6.93 2.92
CA ALA A 95 -15.71 -6.48 1.56
C ALA A 95 -15.59 -4.95 1.42
N TYR A 96 -14.62 -4.34 2.10
CA TYR A 96 -14.28 -2.94 1.84
C TYR A 96 -13.38 -2.80 0.62
N ARG A 97 -13.62 -1.76 -0.18
CA ARG A 97 -12.71 -1.27 -1.22
C ARG A 97 -12.16 0.07 -0.77
N LEU A 98 -10.84 0.21 -0.78
CA LEU A 98 -10.15 1.49 -0.65
C LEU A 98 -9.92 2.05 -2.05
N THR A 99 -10.25 3.33 -2.22
CA THR A 99 -10.01 4.08 -3.45
C THR A 99 -9.23 5.35 -3.12
N LEU A 100 -8.16 5.59 -3.88
CA LEU A 100 -7.40 6.83 -3.86
C LEU A 100 -7.73 7.61 -5.13
N GLY A 101 -8.16 8.86 -4.98
CA GLY A 101 -8.60 9.71 -6.08
C GLY A 101 -10.01 9.39 -6.57
N GLU A 102 -10.35 9.93 -7.73
CA GLU A 102 -11.66 9.78 -8.36
C GLU A 102 -11.47 9.45 -9.85
N PRO A 103 -12.38 8.68 -10.47
CA PRO A 103 -12.31 8.44 -11.90
C PRO A 103 -12.21 9.73 -12.72
N PRO A 104 -11.41 9.77 -13.79
CA PRO A 104 -10.60 8.68 -14.32
C PRO A 104 -9.32 8.43 -13.50
N HIS A 105 -8.87 9.41 -12.73
CA HIS A 105 -7.56 9.38 -12.08
C HIS A 105 -7.57 8.76 -10.68
N HIS A 106 -7.61 7.43 -10.62
CA HIS A 106 -7.74 6.72 -9.35
C HIS A 106 -6.92 5.43 -9.30
N CYS A 107 -6.71 4.92 -8.09
CA CYS A 107 -6.29 3.53 -7.89
C CYS A 107 -7.04 2.90 -6.73
N THR A 108 -7.23 1.58 -6.82
CA THR A 108 -8.07 0.86 -5.87
C THR A 108 -7.39 -0.36 -5.29
N VAL A 109 -7.78 -0.70 -4.07
CA VAL A 109 -7.54 -2.04 -3.51
C VAL A 109 -8.83 -2.56 -2.90
N GLY A 110 -9.28 -3.72 -3.37
CA GLY A 110 -10.50 -4.36 -2.92
C GLY A 110 -10.27 -5.38 -1.81
N LYS A 111 -11.37 -5.83 -1.20
CA LYS A 111 -11.42 -6.92 -0.20
C LYS A 111 -10.63 -6.62 1.08
N LEU A 112 -10.60 -5.37 1.53
CA LEU A 112 -10.12 -5.05 2.86
C LEU A 112 -11.11 -5.58 3.90
N ARG A 113 -10.56 -6.12 5.01
CA ARG A 113 -11.34 -6.62 6.13
C ARG A 113 -11.28 -5.60 7.25
N ILE A 114 -12.41 -5.02 7.60
CA ILE A 114 -12.52 -4.09 8.73
C ILE A 114 -13.17 -4.83 9.89
N VAL A 115 -12.54 -4.77 11.05
CA VAL A 115 -13.09 -5.29 12.32
C VAL A 115 -13.53 -4.14 13.22
N ALA A 116 -14.46 -4.42 14.14
CA ALA A 116 -15.04 -3.42 15.02
C ALA A 116 -13.99 -2.70 15.88
N ALA A 117 -14.26 -1.43 16.17
CA ALA A 117 -13.48 -0.69 17.15
C ALA A 117 -13.59 -1.36 18.52
N THR A 118 -12.52 -1.27 19.32
CA THR A 118 -12.65 -1.59 20.74
C THR A 118 -13.63 -0.59 21.37
N PRO A 119 -14.66 -1.06 22.10
CA PRO A 119 -15.57 -0.17 22.78
C PRO A 119 -14.76 0.73 23.71
N VAL A 120 -14.95 2.04 23.60
CA VAL A 120 -14.42 2.97 24.59
C VAL A 120 -15.26 2.72 25.83
N MET A 121 -14.68 2.08 26.85
CA MET A 121 -15.31 2.01 28.16
C MET A 121 -15.28 3.42 28.73
N GLY A 122 -16.28 4.22 28.37
CA GLY A 122 -16.46 5.57 28.87
C GLY A 122 -16.85 5.51 30.34
N ASP A 123 -16.24 6.38 31.15
CA ASP A 123 -16.83 6.80 32.41
C ASP A 123 -18.26 7.32 32.10
N PRO A 124 -19.31 6.83 32.78
CA PRO A 124 -20.71 7.13 32.45
C PRO A 124 -21.11 8.61 32.49
N ASN A 125 -20.20 9.54 32.78
CA ASN A 125 -20.48 10.97 32.97
C ASN A 125 -19.94 11.94 31.91
N ASN A 126 -19.26 11.52 30.83
CA ASN A 126 -18.83 12.49 29.80
C ASN A 126 -19.61 12.35 28.48
N SER A 127 -20.68 13.14 28.36
CA SER A 127 -21.39 13.38 27.10
C SER A 127 -20.65 14.43 26.28
N GLU A 128 -19.55 14.06 25.63
CA GLU A 128 -18.95 14.88 24.59
C GLU A 128 -19.15 14.25 23.21
N ASN A 129 -20.00 14.93 22.46
CA ASN A 129 -20.35 14.69 21.07
C ASN A 129 -19.07 14.90 20.22
N VAL A 130 -18.32 13.84 19.92
CA VAL A 130 -17.09 13.95 19.10
C VAL A 130 -17.47 14.02 17.63
N THR A 131 -17.85 15.22 17.18
CA THR A 131 -17.92 15.58 15.76
C THR A 131 -16.50 15.63 15.23
N THR A 132 -16.06 14.57 14.55
CA THR A 132 -14.75 14.56 13.89
C THR A 132 -14.86 15.32 12.57
N MET A 133 -14.50 16.61 12.57
CA MET A 133 -14.24 17.34 11.32
C MET A 133 -12.95 16.78 10.67
N PRO A 134 -12.86 16.69 9.32
CA PRO A 134 -11.64 16.28 8.65
C PRO A 134 -10.54 17.33 8.91
N GLY A 135 -9.54 16.95 9.69
CA GLY A 135 -8.44 17.82 10.08
C GLY A 135 -7.43 18.01 8.97
N VAL A 136 -7.02 19.26 8.74
CA VAL A 136 -5.84 19.65 7.97
C VAL A 136 -4.60 19.03 8.65
N TYR A 137 -3.89 18.14 7.95
CA TYR A 137 -2.74 17.41 8.52
C TYR A 137 -1.48 18.31 8.61
N PRO A 138 -0.84 18.46 9.78
CA PRO A 138 0.46 19.10 9.89
C PRO A 138 1.61 18.18 9.42
N LYS A 139 2.66 18.79 8.86
CA LYS A 139 3.92 18.11 8.49
C LYS A 139 4.57 17.48 9.72
N GLU A 140 4.89 16.19 9.65
CA GLU A 140 5.60 15.47 10.70
C GLU A 140 7.12 15.73 10.58
N GLU A 141 7.75 16.04 11.71
CA GLU A 141 9.16 16.38 11.89
C GLU A 141 10.04 15.12 11.93
N ASP A 142 11.25 15.19 11.36
CA ASP A 142 12.17 14.07 11.12
C ASP A 142 12.61 13.34 12.40
N GLY A 143 11.86 12.30 12.76
CA GLY A 143 12.23 11.31 13.77
C GLY A 143 13.14 10.23 13.19
N ALA A 144 14.41 10.57 12.96
CA ALA A 144 15.45 9.61 12.60
C ALA A 144 15.71 8.61 13.74
N ARG A 145 15.11 7.41 13.70
CA ARG A 145 15.62 6.23 14.43
C ARG A 145 15.41 4.92 13.65
N GLN A 146 16.57 4.40 13.21
CA GLN A 146 16.97 3.00 13.06
C GLN A 146 16.08 2.03 12.26
N LEU A 147 16.53 1.76 11.03
CA LEU A 147 16.51 0.41 10.47
C LEU A 147 17.96 0.03 10.12
N THR A 148 18.66 -0.49 11.10
CA THR A 148 19.83 -1.34 10.89
C THR A 148 19.40 -2.66 10.24
N ASN A 149 20.23 -3.15 9.33
CA ASN A 149 20.21 -4.47 8.68
C ASN A 149 19.21 -4.68 7.54
N HIS A 150 19.55 -4.25 6.33
CA HIS A 150 19.27 -5.03 5.11
C HIS A 150 20.30 -4.88 3.96
N ASP A 151 21.36 -4.05 4.12
CA ASP A 151 22.35 -3.81 3.05
C ASP A 151 23.51 -4.83 2.93
N ALA A 152 23.51 -5.92 3.70
CA ALA A 152 24.62 -6.87 3.71
C ALA A 152 24.50 -8.04 2.71
N ILE A 153 23.38 -8.19 1.98
CA ILE A 153 23.12 -9.41 1.17
C ILE A 153 23.27 -9.18 -0.35
N LEU A 154 23.41 -7.93 -0.82
CA LEU A 154 23.51 -7.64 -2.26
C LEU A 154 24.95 -7.53 -2.80
N LEU A 155 25.97 -7.42 -1.94
CA LEU A 155 27.38 -7.28 -2.38
C LEU A 155 28.15 -8.59 -2.55
N THR A 156 27.69 -9.71 -1.98
CA THR A 156 28.38 -11.01 -2.13
C THR A 156 28.01 -11.72 -3.43
N GLY A 157 26.88 -11.40 -4.06
CA GLY A 157 26.45 -11.99 -5.34
C GLY A 157 27.17 -11.43 -6.59
N LEU A 158 27.62 -10.17 -6.55
CA LEU A 158 28.23 -9.49 -7.70
C LEU A 158 29.73 -9.81 -7.88
N LEU A 159 30.44 -10.19 -6.81
CA LEU A 159 31.85 -10.58 -6.88
C LEU A 159 32.06 -12.01 -7.42
N GLY A 160 31.08 -12.90 -7.28
CA GLY A 160 31.16 -14.27 -7.81
C GLY A 160 31.04 -14.34 -9.34
N ILE A 161 30.27 -13.44 -9.96
CA ILE A 161 30.03 -13.44 -11.40
C ILE A 161 31.27 -12.93 -12.16
N VAL A 162 32.01 -11.97 -11.61
CA VAL A 162 33.23 -11.43 -12.25
C VAL A 162 34.36 -12.47 -12.26
N TYR A 163 34.47 -13.33 -11.25
CA TYR A 163 35.52 -14.37 -11.22
C TYR A 163 35.27 -15.50 -12.24
N ILE A 164 34.01 -15.87 -12.49
CA ILE A 164 33.68 -16.92 -13.46
C ILE A 164 33.92 -16.43 -14.90
N VAL A 165 33.60 -15.17 -15.21
CA VAL A 165 33.84 -14.61 -16.55
C VAL A 165 35.34 -14.49 -16.86
N LEU A 166 36.18 -14.16 -15.86
CA LEU A 166 37.62 -14.03 -16.07
C LEU A 166 38.33 -15.37 -16.32
N GLN A 167 37.84 -16.47 -15.75
CA GLN A 167 38.41 -17.81 -15.95
C GLN A 167 38.08 -18.41 -17.34
N PHE A 168 36.97 -18.00 -17.95
CA PHE A 168 36.57 -18.47 -19.30
C PHE A 168 37.20 -17.69 -20.46
N HIS A 169 37.95 -16.62 -20.21
CA HIS A 169 38.67 -15.86 -21.25
C HIS A 169 40.17 -16.16 -21.31
N LEU A 170 40.69 -17.04 -20.45
CA LEU A 170 42.12 -17.34 -20.32
C LEU A 170 42.48 -18.84 -20.49
N MET A 171 41.57 -19.65 -21.04
CA MET A 171 41.86 -21.01 -21.54
C MET A 171 41.55 -21.12 -23.03
#